data_AF-A0A925J0K8-F1
#
_entry.id   AF-A0A925J0K8-F1
#
_cell.length_a   1.000
_cell.length_b   1.000
_cell.length_c   1.000
_cell.angle_alpha   90.00
_cell.angle_beta   90.00
_cell.angle_gamma   90.00
#
_symmetry.space_group_name_H-M   'P 1'
#
loop_
_entity.id
_entity.type
_entity.pdbx_description
1 polymer ?
#
loop_
_entity_poly.entity_id
_entity_poly.type
_entity_poly.pdbx_seq_one_letter_code
_entity_poly.pdbx_strand_id
1 'polypeptide(L)'
;MSALPIVIGSLCVLAIAYRFYSAFIPGESWLRLIAAGPAGTGSPVVSEVSGGINTAPTDPVSRGPMKSLVTDSAHYIRNGDGVEEAYRWRVDRAEVKDEARSAWQQAVLPELRAALARAIR
;
A
#
# COMPACT_ATOMS: atom_id res chain seq x y z
N MET A 1 -61.84 -0.91 0.02
CA MET A 1 -61.09 -2.16 -0.16
C MET A 1 -59.69 -1.81 -0.61
N SER A 2 -58.75 -1.85 0.31
CA SER A 2 -57.36 -1.40 0.18
C SER A 2 -56.42 -2.60 0.29
N ALA A 3 -55.54 -2.75 -0.70
CA ALA A 3 -54.38 -3.63 -0.73
C ALA A 3 -53.41 -2.97 -1.73
N LEU A 4 -52.11 -2.76 -1.56
CA LEU A 4 -51.06 -3.17 -0.63
C LEU A 4 -49.88 -2.20 -0.90
N PRO A 5 -49.15 -1.66 0.11
CA PRO A 5 -47.85 -1.05 -0.15
C PRO A 5 -46.77 -1.66 0.76
N ILE A 6 -46.44 -2.95 0.61
CA ILE A 6 -45.43 -3.59 1.48
C ILE A 6 -44.22 -4.16 0.73
N VAL A 7 -44.19 -4.19 -0.61
CA VAL A 7 -43.10 -4.88 -1.32
C VAL A 7 -41.91 -3.97 -1.72
N ILE A 8 -42.08 -2.63 -1.75
CA ILE A 8 -41.03 -1.74 -2.29
C ILE A 8 -39.93 -1.42 -1.26
N GLY A 9 -40.22 -1.41 0.04
CA GLY A 9 -39.24 -1.06 1.09
C GLY A 9 -38.13 -2.09 1.28
N SER A 10 -38.41 -3.38 1.02
CA SER A 10 -37.47 -4.49 1.28
C SER A 10 -36.34 -4.57 0.24
N LEU A 11 -36.63 -4.25 -1.03
CA LEU A 11 -35.61 -4.26 -2.09
C LEU A 11 -34.63 -3.09 -1.99
N CYS A 12 -35.08 -1.90 -1.59
CA CYS A 12 -34.19 -0.75 -1.40
C CYS A 12 -33.21 -0.96 -0.24
N VAL A 13 -33.66 -1.51 0.89
CA VAL A 13 -32.79 -1.81 2.03
C VAL A 13 -31.78 -2.90 1.67
N LEU A 14 -32.19 -3.94 0.94
CA LEU A 14 -31.30 -4.99 0.48
C LEU A 14 -30.29 -4.48 -0.56
N ALA A 15 -30.69 -3.61 -1.50
CA ALA A 15 -29.81 -3.03 -2.51
C ALA A 15 -28.81 -2.02 -1.91
N ILE A 16 -29.22 -1.23 -0.92
CA ILE A 16 -28.32 -0.36 -0.14
C ILE A 16 -27.33 -1.23 0.64
N ALA A 17 -27.79 -2.26 1.35
CA ALA A 17 -26.92 -3.19 2.07
C ALA A 17 -25.94 -3.93 1.13
N TYR A 18 -26.38 -4.38 -0.06
CA TYR A 18 -25.52 -5.02 -1.06
C TYR A 18 -24.48 -4.07 -1.66
N ARG A 19 -24.85 -2.80 -1.87
CA ARG A 19 -23.95 -1.76 -2.37
C ARG A 19 -22.88 -1.38 -1.33
N PHE A 20 -23.10 -1.66 -0.06
CA PHE A 20 -22.10 -1.59 1.01
C PHE A 20 -21.30 -2.90 1.22
N TYR A 21 -21.77 -4.04 0.71
CA TYR A 21 -21.11 -5.34 0.85
C TYR A 21 -20.27 -5.76 -0.36
N SER A 22 -19.92 -4.82 -1.23
CA SER A 22 -18.82 -5.01 -2.17
C SER A 22 -17.53 -4.78 -1.38
N ALA A 23 -16.97 -5.85 -0.82
CA ALA A 23 -15.66 -5.77 -0.17
C ALA A 23 -14.66 -5.19 -1.18
N PHE A 24 -14.19 -3.97 -0.92
CA PHE A 24 -13.05 -3.42 -1.65
C PHE A 24 -11.85 -4.30 -1.33
N ILE A 25 -11.41 -5.10 -2.29
CA ILE A 25 -10.18 -5.86 -2.19
C ILE A 25 -9.07 -4.96 -2.74
N PRO A 26 -8.16 -4.45 -1.92
CA PRO A 26 -7.03 -3.67 -2.42
C PRO A 26 -6.14 -4.56 -3.29
N GLY A 27 -5.71 -4.02 -4.43
CA GLY A 27 -4.84 -4.71 -5.39
C GLY A 27 -5.50 -4.97 -6.74
N GLU A 28 -4.69 -5.43 -7.70
CA GLU A 28 -5.10 -5.71 -9.07
C GLU A 28 -5.15 -7.22 -9.32
N SER A 29 -6.11 -7.65 -10.14
CA SER A 29 -6.23 -9.06 -10.52
C SER A 29 -5.14 -9.44 -11.53
N TRP A 30 -4.40 -10.51 -11.23
CA TRP A 30 -3.41 -11.11 -12.12
C TRP A 30 -4.01 -11.68 -13.41
N LEU A 31 -5.31 -11.98 -13.43
CA LEU A 31 -5.98 -12.49 -14.63
C LEU A 31 -5.86 -11.52 -15.81
N ARG A 32 -5.77 -10.20 -15.55
CA ARG A 32 -5.52 -9.21 -16.62
C ARG A 32 -4.17 -9.43 -17.29
N LEU A 33 -3.12 -9.70 -16.52
CA LEU A 33 -1.77 -9.95 -17.05
C LEU A 33 -1.70 -11.27 -17.81
N ILE A 34 -2.40 -12.30 -17.32
CA ILE A 34 -2.48 -13.60 -18.01
C ILE A 34 -3.22 -13.46 -19.34
N ALA A 35 -4.32 -12.70 -19.39
CA ALA A 35 -5.16 -12.56 -20.57
C ALA A 35 -4.59 -11.59 -21.63
N ALA A 36 -3.99 -10.47 -21.21
CA ALA A 36 -3.51 -9.41 -22.12
C ALA A 36 -2.00 -9.48 -22.43
N GLY A 37 -1.24 -10.35 -21.75
CA GLY A 37 0.21 -10.38 -21.82
C GLY A 37 0.88 -9.29 -20.96
N PRO A 38 2.22 -9.24 -20.90
CA PRO A 38 2.98 -8.44 -19.91
C PRO A 38 2.96 -6.91 -20.15
N ALA A 39 2.02 -6.37 -20.92
CA ALA A 39 1.98 -4.95 -21.30
C ALA A 39 1.42 -4.00 -20.22
N GLY A 40 1.50 -4.38 -18.94
CA GLY A 40 1.05 -3.54 -17.83
C GLY A 40 2.15 -2.59 -17.33
N THR A 41 1.81 -1.33 -17.11
CA THR A 41 2.62 -0.44 -16.26
C THR A 41 2.60 -0.98 -14.83
N GLY A 42 3.77 -1.29 -14.27
CA GLY A 42 3.88 -1.79 -12.89
C GLY A 42 3.26 -0.80 -11.88
N SER A 43 2.53 -1.33 -10.90
CA SER A 43 2.08 -0.55 -9.74
C SER A 43 3.12 -0.59 -8.64
N PRO A 44 3.24 0.46 -7.81
CA PRO A 44 4.04 0.39 -6.60
C PRO A 44 3.54 -0.75 -5.69
N VAL A 45 4.47 -1.44 -5.06
CA VAL A 45 4.17 -2.44 -4.03
C VAL A 45 4.31 -1.78 -2.66
N VAL A 46 3.34 -2.02 -1.78
CA VAL A 46 3.36 -1.49 -0.42
C VAL A 46 3.42 -2.65 0.56
N SER A 47 4.18 -2.45 1.64
CA SER A 47 4.12 -3.32 2.81
C SER A 47 4.02 -2.50 4.09
N GLU A 48 3.41 -3.09 5.10
CA GLU A 48 3.28 -2.49 6.43
C GLU A 48 3.68 -3.52 7.49
N VAL A 49 4.32 -3.03 8.55
CA VAL A 49 4.70 -3.86 9.70
C VAL A 49 4.23 -3.15 10.97
N SER A 50 3.45 -3.86 11.78
CA SER A 50 3.07 -3.43 13.11
C SER A 50 4.30 -3.36 14.02
N GLY A 51 4.30 -2.46 15.00
CA GLY A 51 5.31 -2.50 16.07
C GLY A 51 5.26 -3.84 16.80
N GLY A 52 6.42 -4.43 17.04
CA GLY A 52 6.51 -5.71 17.75
C GLY A 52 6.29 -5.56 19.26
N ILE A 53 5.92 -6.66 19.93
CA ILE A 53 5.75 -6.73 21.38
C ILE A 53 7.05 -7.29 21.98
N ASN A 54 7.61 -6.62 23.00
CA ASN A 54 8.84 -7.02 23.68
C ASN A 54 10.04 -7.26 22.74
N THR A 55 10.17 -6.45 21.70
CA THR A 55 11.28 -6.54 20.75
C THR A 55 12.58 -6.00 21.34
N ALA A 56 13.72 -6.54 20.89
CA ALA A 56 15.01 -6.01 21.31
C ALA A 56 15.20 -4.61 20.68
N PRO A 57 15.88 -3.66 21.36
CA PRO A 57 16.14 -2.33 20.79
C PRO A 57 16.92 -2.35 19.47
N THR A 58 17.59 -3.47 19.15
CA THR A 58 18.32 -3.68 17.90
C THR A 58 17.42 -4.11 16.75
N ASP A 59 16.21 -4.60 17.02
CA ASP A 59 15.30 -5.06 15.98
C ASP A 59 14.66 -3.86 15.27
N PRO A 60 14.58 -3.83 13.94
CA PRO A 60 13.96 -2.70 13.21
C PRO A 60 12.53 -2.39 13.68
N VAL A 61 11.76 -3.43 13.98
CA VAL A 61 10.37 -3.33 14.47
C VAL A 61 10.24 -2.71 15.86
N SER A 62 11.35 -2.53 16.61
CA SER A 62 11.36 -1.77 17.87
C SER A 62 11.19 -0.27 17.67
N ARG A 63 11.41 0.24 16.44
CA ARG A 63 11.21 1.66 16.09
C ARG A 63 9.74 2.04 15.94
N GLY A 64 8.80 1.11 16.14
CA GLY A 64 7.36 1.33 16.01
C GLY A 64 6.80 0.88 14.66
N PRO A 65 5.55 1.25 14.31
CA PRO A 65 4.93 0.84 13.05
C PRO A 65 5.68 1.36 11.83
N MET A 66 5.97 0.49 10.88
CA MET A 66 6.76 0.79 9.68
C MET A 66 5.91 0.62 8.43
N LYS A 67 6.23 1.41 7.40
CA LYS A 67 5.60 1.33 6.07
C LYS A 67 6.69 1.36 5.01
N SER A 68 6.54 0.57 3.96
CA SER A 68 7.44 0.60 2.81
C SER A 68 6.72 0.72 1.48
N LEU A 69 7.43 1.25 0.49
CA LEU A 69 7.02 1.38 -0.90
C LEU A 69 8.15 0.88 -1.79
N VAL A 70 7.86 -0.05 -2.69
CA VAL A 70 8.78 -0.46 -3.76
C VAL A 70 8.24 0.06 -5.08
N THR A 71 9.04 0.86 -5.77
CA THR A 71 8.78 1.35 -7.12
C THR A 71 9.83 0.82 -8.09
N ASP A 72 9.73 1.18 -9.36
CA ASP A 72 10.76 0.86 -10.33
C ASP A 72 12.12 1.50 -10.03
N SER A 73 12.13 2.60 -9.27
CA SER A 73 13.31 3.42 -8.98
C SER A 73 13.91 3.19 -7.59
N ALA A 74 13.11 2.80 -6.60
CA ALA A 74 13.53 2.76 -5.20
C ALA A 74 12.74 1.74 -4.36
N HIS A 75 13.38 1.21 -3.32
CA HIS A 75 12.70 0.67 -2.14
C HIS A 75 12.82 1.70 -1.02
N TYR A 76 11.69 2.24 -0.58
CA TYR A 76 11.59 3.30 0.41
C TYR A 76 10.92 2.77 1.68
N ILE A 77 11.51 3.05 2.83
CA ILE A 77 10.99 2.65 4.14
C ILE A 77 10.85 3.90 5.01
N ARG A 78 9.69 4.04 5.66
CA ARG A 78 9.48 5.00 6.74
C ARG A 78 9.32 4.23 8.04
N ASN A 79 10.28 4.42 8.94
CA ASN A 79 10.29 3.82 10.27
C ASN A 79 9.23 4.48 11.17
N GLY A 80 8.88 3.82 12.27
CA GLY A 80 7.91 4.35 13.24
C GLY A 80 8.40 5.57 14.02
N ASP A 81 9.72 5.76 14.11
CA ASP A 81 10.37 6.95 14.69
C ASP A 81 10.48 8.11 13.70
N GLY A 82 9.99 7.94 12.46
CA GLY A 82 10.04 8.93 11.39
C GLY A 82 11.35 8.98 10.63
N VAL A 83 12.35 8.15 10.98
CA VAL A 83 13.55 7.97 10.16
C VAL A 83 13.17 7.30 8.85
N GLU A 84 13.75 7.80 7.75
CA GLU A 84 13.50 7.28 6.41
C GLU A 84 14.76 6.59 5.90
N GLU A 85 14.55 5.47 5.21
CA GLU A 85 15.59 4.69 4.54
C GLU A 85 15.21 4.55 3.07
N ALA A 86 16.19 4.54 2.19
CA ALA A 86 15.92 4.37 0.76
C ALA A 86 17.05 3.67 0.01
N TYR A 87 16.66 2.67 -0.78
CA TYR A 87 17.59 1.78 -1.46
C TYR A 87 17.34 1.80 -2.97
N ARG A 88 18.42 1.92 -3.75
CA ARG A 88 18.39 1.79 -5.20
C ARG A 88 18.46 0.31 -5.57
N TRP A 89 17.41 -0.45 -5.30
CA TRP A 89 17.39 -1.92 -5.41
C TRP A 89 17.84 -2.47 -6.79
N ARG A 90 17.66 -1.70 -7.87
CA ARG A 90 18.15 -2.06 -9.22
C ARG A 90 19.68 -2.02 -9.36
N VAL A 91 20.36 -1.19 -8.56
CA VAL A 91 21.81 -1.01 -8.54
C VAL A 91 22.43 -1.79 -7.37
N ASP A 92 21.83 -1.67 -6.19
CA ASP A 92 22.20 -2.37 -4.97
C ASP A 92 21.09 -3.33 -4.56
N ARG A 93 21.11 -4.53 -5.16
CA ARG A 93 20.09 -5.57 -4.93
C ARG A 93 20.10 -6.13 -3.51
N ALA A 94 21.21 -5.94 -2.79
CA ALA A 94 21.35 -6.40 -1.42
C ALA A 94 20.93 -5.32 -0.42
N GLU A 95 20.57 -4.12 -0.90
CA GLU A 95 20.09 -3.00 -0.07
C GLU A 95 21.06 -2.67 1.09
N VAL A 96 22.36 -2.79 0.82
CA VAL A 96 23.42 -2.56 1.82
C VAL A 96 23.61 -1.07 2.07
N LYS A 97 23.40 -0.25 1.05
CA LYS A 97 23.63 1.19 1.10
C LYS A 97 22.32 1.95 1.25
N ASP A 98 22.07 2.45 2.45
CA ASP A 98 21.03 3.44 2.67
C ASP A 98 21.41 4.77 1.99
N GLU A 99 20.63 5.16 0.98
CA GLU A 99 20.80 6.37 0.20
C GLU A 99 19.84 7.48 0.67
N ALA A 100 19.14 7.33 1.81
CA ALA A 100 18.18 8.29 2.37
C ALA A 100 18.65 9.75 2.33
N ARG A 101 19.95 9.97 2.58
CA ARG A 101 20.58 11.29 2.65
C ARG A 101 21.35 11.70 1.40
N SER A 102 21.35 10.85 0.36
CA SER A 102 22.05 11.12 -0.90
C SER A 102 21.35 12.21 -1.70
N ALA A 103 22.09 12.87 -2.59
CA ALA A 103 21.53 13.86 -3.51
C ALA A 103 20.47 13.24 -4.44
N TRP A 104 20.67 11.99 -4.86
CA TRP A 104 19.68 11.26 -5.67
C TRP A 104 18.36 11.13 -4.91
N GLN A 105 18.41 10.72 -3.64
CA GLN A 105 17.22 10.49 -2.86
C GLN A 105 16.48 11.77 -2.52
N GLN A 106 17.20 12.87 -2.25
CA GLN A 106 16.56 14.17 -2.03
C GLN A 106 15.71 14.62 -3.23
N ALA A 107 16.07 14.23 -4.45
CA ALA A 107 15.29 14.52 -5.64
C ALA A 107 14.00 13.67 -5.75
N VAL A 108 14.02 12.40 -5.30
CA VAL A 108 12.89 11.46 -5.47
C VAL A 108 12.01 11.29 -4.22
N LEU A 109 12.50 11.68 -3.03
CA LEU A 109 11.80 11.58 -1.74
C LEU A 109 10.39 12.17 -1.74
N PRO A 110 10.15 13.38 -2.27
CA PRO A 110 8.81 13.95 -2.29
C PRO A 110 7.81 13.08 -3.06
N GLU A 111 8.24 12.49 -4.18
CA GLU A 111 7.42 11.60 -4.99
C GLU A 111 7.12 10.30 -4.25
N LEU A 112 8.13 9.68 -3.63
CA LEU A 112 7.99 8.44 -2.86
C LEU A 112 7.07 8.62 -1.65
N ARG A 113 7.22 9.72 -0.89
CA ARG A 113 6.32 10.08 0.21
C ARG A 113 4.88 10.24 -0.26
N ALA A 114 4.68 10.95 -1.37
CA ALA A 114 3.35 11.16 -1.94
C ALA A 114 2.73 9.85 -2.46
N ALA A 115 3.53 8.97 -3.08
CA ALA A 115 3.09 7.66 -3.54
C ALA A 115 2.68 6.75 -2.38
N LEU A 116 3.50 6.69 -1.32
CA LEU A 116 3.17 5.94 -0.10
C LEU A 116 1.88 6.45 0.53
N ALA A 117 1.70 7.77 0.65
CA ALA A 117 0.49 8.35 1.21
C ALA A 117 -0.78 8.07 0.39
N ARG A 118 -0.67 7.93 -0.95
CA ARG A 118 -1.79 7.55 -1.82
C ARG A 118 -2.15 6.08 -1.68
N ALA A 119 -1.17 5.21 -1.49
CA ALA A 119 -1.34 3.78 -1.53
C ALA A 119 -1.93 3.19 -0.23
N ILE A 120 -1.87 3.94 0.89
CA ILE A 120 -2.30 3.47 2.22
C ILE A 120 -3.46 4.32 2.76
N ARG A 121 -4.41 4.69 1.90
CA ARG A 121 -5.63 5.40 2.29
C ARG A 121 -6.74 4.47 2.71
#